data_AF-A0A8T6GB27-F1
#
_entry.id   AF-A0A8T6GB27-F1
#
_cell.length_a   1.000
_cell.length_b   1.000
_cell.length_c   1.000
_cell.angle_alpha   90.00
_cell.angle_beta   90.00
_cell.angle_gamma   90.00
#
_symmetry.space_group_name_H-M   'P 1'
#
loop_
_entity.id
_entity.type
_entity.pdbx_description
1 polymer ?
#
loop_
_entity_poly.entity_id
_entity_poly.type
_entity_poly.pdbx_seq_one_letter_code
_entity_poly.pdbx_strand_id
1 'polypeptide(L)'
;MLAYPVILETDADYIMVTSPDFPELTTFGDDRDEALRRAVDAFEEAIAARIHDGRDIPAPSEGEPIVELPIVTAKKVMAYQSNDVSVRTHTMPRQN
;
A
#
# COMPACT_ATOMS: atom_id res chain seq x y z
N MET A 1 -8.55 -7.20 -8.54
CA MET A 1 -7.96 -5.85 -8.57
C MET A 1 -7.65 -5.48 -7.14
N LEU A 2 -6.48 -4.90 -6.85
CA LEU A 2 -6.07 -4.54 -5.50
C LEU A 2 -6.15 -3.03 -5.37
N ALA A 3 -6.90 -2.54 -4.39
CA ALA A 3 -7.13 -1.11 -4.18
C ALA A 3 -7.08 -0.82 -2.69
N TYR A 4 -6.54 0.33 -2.30
CA TYR A 4 -6.42 0.75 -0.92
C TYR A 4 -7.20 2.04 -0.69
N PRO A 5 -7.87 2.19 0.47
CA PRO A 5 -8.49 3.45 0.81
C PRO A 5 -7.44 4.52 1.07
N VAL A 6 -7.81 5.77 0.76
CA VAL A 6 -7.05 6.95 1.08
C VAL A 6 -7.92 7.99 1.77
N ILE A 7 -7.29 8.81 2.59
CA ILE A 7 -7.92 9.96 3.24
C ILE A 7 -7.45 11.20 2.49
N LEU A 8 -8.40 12.02 2.07
CA LEU A 8 -8.14 13.29 1.40
C LEU A 8 -8.42 14.42 2.38
N GLU A 9 -7.41 15.24 2.63
CA GLU A 9 -7.51 16.43 3.48
C GLU A 9 -7.11 17.65 2.65
N THR A 10 -7.97 18.67 2.62
CA THR A 10 -7.61 19.95 2.03
C THR A 10 -6.79 20.74 3.03
N ASP A 11 -5.58 21.13 2.63
CA ASP A 11 -4.68 21.95 3.42
C ASP A 11 -4.22 23.14 2.57
N ALA A 12 -4.67 24.34 2.97
CA ALA A 12 -4.53 25.58 2.22
C ALA A 12 -4.95 25.44 0.74
N ASP A 13 -3.97 25.42 -0.18
CA ASP A 13 -4.16 25.40 -1.62
C ASP A 13 -3.91 24.01 -2.25
N TYR A 14 -3.62 22.98 -1.43
CA TYR A 14 -3.37 21.61 -1.92
C TYR A 14 -4.29 20.59 -1.24
N ILE A 15 -4.39 19.42 -1.88
CA ILE A 15 -5.07 18.25 -1.31
C ILE A 15 -4.02 17.24 -0.93
N MET A 16 -3.90 17.00 0.38
CA MET A 16 -3.06 15.96 0.94
C MET A 16 -3.77 14.61 0.89
N VAL A 17 -3.00 13.56 0.59
CA VAL A 17 -3.44 12.18 0.56
C VAL A 17 -2.62 11.37 1.52
N THR A 18 -3.29 10.66 2.42
CA THR A 18 -2.68 9.67 3.32
C THR A 18 -3.41 8.34 3.20
N SER A 19 -2.81 7.25 3.68
CA SER A 19 -3.48 5.93 3.72
C SER A 19 -3.52 5.38 5.14
N PRO A 20 -4.67 4.84 5.60
CA PRO A 20 -4.75 4.16 6.89
C PRO A 20 -3.93 2.86 6.92
N ASP A 21 -3.71 2.22 5.76
CA ASP A 21 -2.97 0.95 5.66
C ASP A 21 -1.46 1.15 5.48
N PHE A 22 -1.07 2.32 4.96
CA PHE A 22 0.33 2.72 4.78
C PHE A 22 0.58 4.05 5.48
N PRO A 23 0.89 4.05 6.80
CA PRO A 23 1.16 5.27 7.55
C PRO A 23 2.35 6.08 7.02
N GLU A 24 3.27 5.45 6.28
CA GLU A 24 4.36 6.14 5.60
C GLU A 24 3.95 6.82 4.28
N LEU A 25 2.76 6.52 3.75
CA LEU A 25 2.26 7.10 2.51
C LEU A 25 1.63 8.46 2.82
N THR A 26 2.32 9.50 2.37
CA THR A 26 1.82 10.88 2.32
C THR A 26 2.22 11.49 0.99
N THR A 27 1.26 12.05 0.28
CA THR A 27 1.50 12.83 -0.94
C THR A 27 0.50 13.96 -1.05
N PHE A 28 0.63 14.83 -2.04
CA PHE A 28 -0.27 15.97 -2.25
C PHE A 28 -0.33 16.35 -3.73
N GLY A 29 -1.43 16.97 -4.14
CA GLY A 29 -1.61 17.58 -5.46
C GLY A 29 -2.37 18.89 -5.38
N ASP A 30 -2.32 19.69 -6.45
CA ASP A 30 -2.97 21.00 -6.53
C ASP A 30 -4.51 20.85 -6.62
N ASP A 31 -4.97 19.70 -7.12
CA ASP A 31 -6.37 19.32 -7.15
C ASP A 31 -6.57 17.84 -6.80
N ARG A 32 -7.84 17.43 -6.73
CA ARG A 32 -8.22 16.07 -6.32
C ARG A 32 -7.68 15.01 -7.28
N ASP A 33 -7.74 15.28 -8.58
CA ASP A 33 -7.36 14.32 -9.60
C ASP A 33 -5.84 14.16 -9.63
N GLU A 34 -5.09 15.24 -9.47
CA GLU A 34 -3.64 15.20 -9.34
C GLU A 34 -3.21 14.49 -8.05
N ALA A 35 -3.84 14.82 -6.93
CA ALA A 35 -3.56 14.19 -5.65
C ALA A 35 -3.77 12.67 -5.71
N LEU A 36 -4.87 12.21 -6.33
CA LEU A 36 -5.14 10.79 -6.54
C LEU A 36 -4.18 10.12 -7.53
N ARG A 37 -3.77 10.81 -8.60
CA ARG A 37 -2.73 10.29 -9.52
C ARG A 37 -1.40 10.09 -8.79
N ARG A 38 -0.98 11.07 -8.00
CA ARG A 38 0.26 10.98 -7.20
C ARG A 38 0.17 9.93 -6.11
N ALA A 39 -1.03 9.66 -5.59
CA ALA A 39 -1.24 8.58 -4.62
C ALA A 39 -0.92 7.21 -5.22
N VAL A 40 -1.21 6.98 -6.50
CA VAL A 40 -0.83 5.74 -7.20
C VAL A 40 0.69 5.54 -7.14
N ASP A 41 1.47 6.54 -7.53
CA ASP A 41 2.94 6.48 -7.51
C ASP A 41 3.46 6.25 -6.07
N ALA A 42 2.88 6.96 -5.09
CA ALA A 42 3.24 6.82 -3.68
C ALA A 42 2.97 5.40 -3.13
N PHE A 43 1.89 4.75 -3.56
CA PHE A 43 1.64 3.34 -3.22
C PHE A 43 2.68 2.42 -3.85
N GLU A 44 3.08 2.64 -5.11
CA GLU A 44 4.11 1.82 -5.75
C GLU A 44 5.44 1.92 -5.01
N GLU A 45 5.83 3.12 -4.57
CA GLU A 45 7.04 3.35 -3.78
C GLU A 45 6.95 2.70 -2.39
N ALA A 46 5.85 2.93 -1.65
CA ALA A 46 5.68 2.37 -0.30
C ALA A 46 5.68 0.84 -0.32
N ILE A 47 5.02 0.23 -1.31
CA ILE A 47 5.01 -1.22 -1.49
C ILE A 47 6.40 -1.74 -1.86
N ALA A 48 7.09 -1.08 -2.81
CA ALA A 48 8.44 -1.48 -3.20
C ALA A 48 9.41 -1.42 -2.02
N ALA A 49 9.32 -0.37 -1.19
CA ALA A 49 10.11 -0.22 0.02
C ALA A 49 9.82 -1.34 1.02
N ARG A 50 8.54 -1.65 1.29
CA ARG A 50 8.20 -2.77 2.19
C ARG A 50 8.71 -4.13 1.69
N ILE A 51 8.61 -4.40 0.38
CA ILE A 51 9.17 -5.62 -0.22
C ILE A 51 10.68 -5.66 -0.04
N HIS A 52 11.37 -4.54 -0.29
CA HIS A 52 12.82 -4.43 -0.14
C HIS A 52 13.26 -4.68 1.31
N ASP A 53 12.54 -4.11 2.27
CA ASP A 53 12.81 -4.21 3.70
C ASP A 53 12.37 -5.55 4.32
N GLY A 54 11.69 -6.42 3.56
CA GLY A 54 11.09 -7.64 4.09
C GLY A 54 9.93 -7.39 5.06
N ARG A 55 9.26 -6.23 4.96
CA ARG A 55 8.10 -5.85 5.78
C ARG A 55 6.79 -6.42 5.19
N ASP A 56 5.80 -6.62 6.06
CA ASP A 56 4.48 -7.09 5.64
C ASP A 56 3.73 -6.04 4.83
N ILE A 57 2.99 -6.51 3.81
CA ILE A 57 2.04 -5.69 3.06
C ILE A 57 0.62 -6.02 3.55
N PRO A 58 -0.11 -5.06 4.14
CA PRO A 58 -1.42 -5.28 4.72
C PRO A 58 -2.45 -5.56 3.62
N ALA A 59 -3.50 -6.30 3.99
CA ALA A 59 -4.71 -6.34 3.17
C ALA A 59 -5.39 -4.96 3.20
N PRO A 60 -6.07 -4.55 2.11
CA PRO A 60 -6.82 -3.30 2.11
C PRO A 60 -7.88 -3.26 3.19
N SER A 61 -7.94 -2.15 3.92
CA SER A 61 -9.06 -1.84 4.80
C SER A 61 -10.27 -1.36 4.00
N GLU A 62 -11.43 -1.29 4.66
CA GLU A 62 -12.63 -0.69 4.09
C GLU A 62 -12.56 0.84 4.18
N GLY A 63 -12.94 1.53 3.10
CA GLY A 63 -13.00 2.99 3.08
C GLY A 63 -13.13 3.56 1.67
N GLU A 64 -13.43 4.86 1.60
CA GLU A 64 -13.49 5.63 0.35
C GLU A 64 -12.90 7.04 0.56
N PRO A 65 -12.32 7.66 -0.49
CA PRO A 65 -12.11 7.09 -1.81
C PRO A 65 -11.00 6.02 -1.83
N ILE A 66 -11.00 5.19 -2.87
CA ILE A 66 -9.99 4.17 -3.09
C ILE A 66 -9.04 4.55 -4.22
N VAL A 67 -7.79 4.09 -4.10
CA VAL A 67 -6.79 4.14 -5.17
C VAL A 67 -6.52 2.72 -5.63
N GLU A 68 -6.83 2.45 -6.90
CA GLU A 68 -6.55 1.17 -7.53
C GLU A 68 -5.07 1.06 -7.91
N LEU A 69 -4.44 -0.04 -7.54
CA LEU A 69 -3.05 -0.27 -7.90
C LEU A 69 -2.92 -0.73 -9.36
N PRO A 70 -1.86 -0.29 -10.06
CA PRO A 70 -1.50 -0.85 -11.35
C PRO A 70 -1.36 -2.38 -11.27
N ILE A 71 -1.82 -3.09 -12.30
CA ILE A 71 -1.85 -4.57 -12.33
C ILE A 71 -0.46 -5.17 -12.03
N VAL A 72 0.61 -4.53 -12.49
CA VAL A 72 1.99 -4.98 -12.26
C VAL A 72 2.32 -4.92 -10.77
N THR A 73 1.97 -3.84 -10.09
CA THR A 73 2.22 -3.68 -8.65
C THR A 73 1.34 -4.62 -7.83
N ALA A 74 0.06 -4.77 -8.17
CA ALA A 74 -0.80 -5.77 -7.55
C ALA A 74 -0.22 -7.20 -7.66
N LYS A 75 0.39 -7.56 -8.81
CA LYS A 75 1.07 -8.85 -8.99
C LYS A 75 2.28 -9.03 -8.10
N LYS A 76 3.09 -7.98 -7.89
CA LYS A 76 4.24 -8.02 -6.96
C LYS A 76 3.77 -8.32 -5.54
N VAL A 77 2.71 -7.65 -5.09
CA VAL A 77 2.11 -7.88 -3.76
C VAL A 77 1.68 -9.34 -3.59
N MET A 78 0.89 -9.87 -4.53
CA MET A 78 0.38 -11.24 -4.47
C MET A 78 1.51 -12.30 -4.46
N ALA A 79 2.55 -12.09 -5.26
CA ALA A 79 3.71 -12.98 -5.30
C ALA A 79 4.50 -12.93 -3.99
N TYR A 80 4.72 -11.75 -3.42
CA TYR A 80 5.42 -11.57 -2.16
C TYR A 80 4.68 -12.23 -0.99
N GLN A 81 3.37 -11.99 -0.88
CA GLN A 81 2.53 -12.59 0.17
C GLN A 81 2.49 -14.13 0.08
N SER A 82 2.48 -14.69 -1.13
CA SER A 82 2.52 -16.15 -1.32
C SER A 82 3.83 -16.77 -0.82
N ASN A 83 4.96 -16.08 -1.04
CA ASN A 83 6.27 -16.55 -0.60
C ASN A 83 6.45 -16.44 0.91
N ASP A 84 5.96 -15.36 1.52
CA ASP A 84 6.02 -15.17 2.97
C ASP A 84 5.20 -16.22 3.74
N VAL A 85 4.00 -16.56 3.27
CA VAL A 85 3.17 -17.63 3.86
C VAL A 85 3.90 -18.97 3.90
N SER A 86 4.71 -19.27 2.88
CA SER A 86 5.50 -20.50 2.80
C SER A 86 6.70 -20.51 3.77
N VAL A 87 7.21 -19.35 4.17
CA VAL A 87 8.31 -19.23 5.15
C VAL A 87 7.78 -19.36 6.57
N ARG A 88 6.59 -18.81 6.86
CA ARG A 88 5.94 -18.87 8.19
C ARG A 88 5.49 -20.27 8.60
N THR A 89 5.19 -21.16 7.64
CA THR A 89 4.76 -22.54 7.93
C THR A 89 5.91 -23.50 8.25
N HIS A 90 7.18 -23.11 8.07
CA HIS A 90 8.33 -24.00 8.29
C HIS A 90 8.92 -23.95 9.72
N THR A 91 8.44 -23.10 10.62
CA THR A 91 8.88 -23.10 12.03
C THR A 91 8.09 -24.13 12.84
N MET A 92 8.41 -25.42 12.69
CA MET A 92 8.00 -26.44 13.66
C MET A 92 8.88 -26.35 14.91
N PRO A 93 8.30 -26.35 16.13
CA PRO A 93 9.10 -26.41 17.35
C PRO A 93 9.81 -27.77 17.40
N ARG A 94 11.14 -27.75 17.52
CA ARG A 94 11.89 -28.93 17.96
C ARG A 94 11.42 -29.28 19.36
N GLN A 95 10.65 -30.38 19.44
CA GLN A 95 10.39 -31.12 20.66
C GLN A 95 11.74 -31.46 21.32
N ASN A 96 11.91 -31.08 22.58
CA ASN A 96 12.85 -31.70 23.49
C ASN A 96 12.18 -31.89 24.85
#